data_AF-A0A939ZME4-F1
#
_entry.id   AF-A0A939ZME4-F1
#
_cell.length_a   1.000
_cell.length_b   1.000
_cell.length_c   1.000
_cell.angle_alpha   90.00
_cell.angle_beta   90.00
_cell.angle_gamma   90.00
#
_symmetry.space_group_name_H-M   'P 1'
#
loop_
_entity.id
_entity.type
_entity.pdbx_description
1 polymer ?
#
loop_
_entity_poly.entity_id
_entity_poly.type
_entity_poly.pdbx_seq_one_letter_code
_entity_poly.pdbx_strand_id
1 'polypeptide(L)'
;MAFGRRRDPLAEYLIGATRAALVRLGCPGPEVRTVVVDEQPPKKPLELDKEGLKGIKHIIGVASGKGGVGKSTVAVNLAVALARLGYKVGLVDADVYGPSVPTMTGTEGQMPMAENRDGKDVMFPLEKYGVKWMSIGYFARRGQALIWRGPMATTALKQLVLQVEWGPLDFLLVDMPPGTGDIHISLIQEIGIESAIMVTTPQ
;
A
#
# COMPACT_ATOMS: atom_id res chain seq x y z
N MET A 1 5.85 23.44 -17.50
CA MET A 1 7.12 22.80 -17.10
C MET A 1 7.96 22.62 -18.34
N ALA A 2 9.14 23.26 -18.41
CA ALA A 2 10.05 23.11 -19.53
C ALA A 2 10.86 21.82 -19.35
N PHE A 3 10.61 20.81 -20.18
CA PHE A 3 11.40 19.59 -20.22
C PHE A 3 12.72 19.86 -20.96
N GLY A 4 13.84 19.50 -20.35
CA GLY A 4 15.18 19.67 -20.94
C GLY A 4 15.29 18.89 -22.25
N ARG A 5 15.64 19.57 -23.34
CA ARG A 5 15.82 18.95 -24.67
C ARG A 5 17.19 18.26 -24.74
N ARG A 6 17.33 17.06 -24.19
CA ARG A 6 18.38 16.13 -24.63
C ARG A 6 17.86 15.32 -25.81
N ARG A 7 18.65 15.24 -26.89
CA ARG A 7 18.35 14.40 -28.06
C ARG A 7 18.89 12.99 -27.77
N ASP A 8 17.99 12.02 -27.67
CA ASP A 8 18.36 10.60 -27.64
C ASP A 8 18.84 10.19 -29.04
N PRO A 9 20.03 9.58 -29.19
CA PRO A 9 20.57 9.15 -30.49
C PRO A 9 19.68 8.12 -31.22
N LEU A 10 18.76 7.44 -30.53
CA LEU A 10 17.80 6.49 -31.11
C LEU A 10 16.45 7.13 -31.46
N ALA A 11 16.21 8.39 -31.09
CA ALA A 11 14.92 9.03 -31.29
C ALA A 11 14.50 9.07 -32.78
N GLU A 12 15.43 9.42 -33.68
CA GLU A 12 15.14 9.48 -35.12
C GLU A 12 14.83 8.10 -35.70
N TYR A 13 15.54 7.07 -35.25
CA TYR A 13 15.30 5.68 -35.65
C TYR A 13 13.90 5.21 -35.21
N LEU A 14 13.53 5.47 -33.95
CA LEU A 14 12.21 5.09 -33.41
C LEU A 14 11.06 5.83 -34.12
N ILE A 15 11.23 7.12 -34.42
CA ILE A 15 10.26 7.89 -35.22
C ILE A 15 10.11 7.28 -36.61
N GLY A 16 11.22 6.95 -37.26
CA GLY A 16 11.24 6.34 -38.60
C GLY A 16 10.53 4.98 -38.62
N ALA A 17 10.88 4.08 -37.71
CA ALA A 17 10.28 2.76 -37.59
C ALA A 17 8.77 2.84 -37.32
N THR A 18 8.36 3.74 -36.42
CA THR A 18 6.94 3.95 -36.07
C THR A 18 6.16 4.51 -37.25
N ARG A 19 6.70 5.49 -37.98
CA ARG A 19 6.06 6.01 -39.20
C ARG A 19 5.90 4.94 -40.27
N ALA A 20 6.93 4.13 -40.50
CA ALA A 20 6.86 3.04 -41.47
C ALA A 20 5.78 2.01 -41.09
N ALA A 21 5.63 1.69 -39.80
CA ALA A 21 4.56 0.82 -39.31
C ALA A 21 3.16 1.44 -39.51
N LEU A 22 2.99 2.73 -39.22
CA LEU A 22 1.70 3.43 -39.39
C LEU A 22 1.26 3.50 -40.85
N VAL A 23 2.20 3.69 -41.78
CA VAL A 23 1.91 3.63 -43.23
C VAL A 23 1.45 2.24 -43.64
N ARG A 24 2.09 1.17 -43.15
CA ARG A 24 1.67 -0.22 -43.42
C ARG A 24 0.28 -0.54 -42.87
N LEU A 25 -0.12 0.12 -41.79
CA LEU A 25 -1.44 0.00 -41.17
C LEU A 25 -2.51 0.91 -41.80
N GLY A 26 -2.20 1.61 -42.90
CA GLY A 26 -3.16 2.47 -43.59
C GLY A 26 -3.46 3.79 -42.88
N CYS A 27 -2.59 4.24 -41.98
CA CYS A 27 -2.73 5.50 -41.23
C CYS A 27 -1.67 6.54 -41.66
N PRO A 28 -1.73 7.10 -42.89
CA PRO A 28 -0.83 8.17 -43.30
C PRO A 28 -1.21 9.51 -42.63
N GLY A 29 -0.21 10.31 -42.26
CA GLY A 29 -0.40 11.66 -41.70
C GLY A 29 -0.31 11.90 -40.18
N PRO A 30 -0.11 10.91 -39.28
CA PRO A 30 0.03 11.23 -37.86
C PRO A 30 1.39 11.84 -37.53
N GLU A 31 1.38 12.85 -36.65
CA GLU A 31 2.58 13.47 -36.13
C GLU A 31 3.21 12.58 -35.04
N VAL A 32 4.30 11.89 -35.37
CA VAL A 32 5.05 11.06 -34.41
C VAL A 32 6.09 11.93 -33.69
N ARG A 33 6.00 12.01 -32.36
CA ARG A 33 6.95 12.71 -31.49
C ARG A 33 7.54 11.74 -30.47
N THR A 34 8.84 11.84 -30.22
CA THR A 34 9.51 11.14 -29.12
C THR A 34 9.54 12.03 -27.87
N VAL A 35 9.05 11.50 -26.76
CA VAL A 35 9.20 12.11 -25.44
C VAL A 35 10.24 11.29 -24.69
N VAL A 36 11.43 11.87 -24.51
CA VAL A 36 12.47 11.30 -23.67
C VAL A 36 12.15 11.71 -22.24
N VAL A 37 11.80 10.73 -21.41
CA VAL A 37 11.65 10.93 -19.97
C VAL A 37 12.95 10.44 -19.35
N ASP A 38 13.74 11.35 -18.78
CA ASP A 38 14.83 10.95 -17.91
C ASP A 38 14.19 10.26 -16.69
N GLU A 39 14.28 8.93 -16.63
CA GLU A 39 14.01 8.22 -15.38
C GLU A 39 15.03 8.72 -14.37
N GLN A 40 14.55 9.49 -13.39
CA GLN A 40 15.38 9.79 -12.22
C GLN A 40 15.82 8.44 -11.64
N PRO A 41 17.10 8.30 -11.26
CA PRO A 41 17.56 7.08 -10.61
C PRO A 41 16.61 6.80 -9.45
N PRO A 42 16.19 5.53 -9.23
CA PRO A 42 15.32 5.20 -8.12
C PRO A 42 15.95 5.81 -6.88
N LYS A 43 15.19 6.66 -6.16
CA LYS A 43 15.60 7.15 -4.84
C LYS A 43 16.11 5.92 -4.07
N LYS A 44 17.26 6.04 -3.39
CA LYS A 44 17.80 4.97 -2.54
C LYS A 44 16.62 4.33 -1.78
N PRO A 45 16.51 2.99 -1.74
CA PRO A 45 15.46 2.34 -1.00
C PRO A 45 15.38 2.97 0.39
N LEU A 46 14.19 3.38 0.80
CA LEU A 46 13.94 3.80 2.17
C LEU A 46 14.31 2.60 3.06
N GLU A 47 15.46 2.68 3.75
CA GLU A 47 15.80 1.76 4.82
C GLU A 47 14.88 2.11 6.00
N LEU A 48 13.72 1.46 6.03
CA LEU A 48 12.79 1.57 7.14
C LEU A 48 13.21 0.55 8.20
N ASP A 49 13.53 1.04 9.39
CA ASP A 49 13.79 0.18 10.53
C ASP A 49 12.47 -0.36 11.12
N LYS A 50 12.57 -1.48 11.85
CA LYS A 50 11.41 -2.10 12.52
C LYS A 50 11.11 -1.45 13.86
N GLU A 51 11.48 -0.19 14.07
CA GLU A 51 11.31 0.48 15.36
C GLU A 51 9.84 0.60 15.78
N GLY A 52 8.94 0.93 14.85
CA GLY A 52 7.51 0.97 15.13
C GLY A 52 6.92 -0.38 15.56
N LEU A 53 7.59 -1.49 15.26
CA LEU A 53 7.15 -2.83 15.65
C LEU A 53 7.75 -3.29 16.99
N LYS A 54 8.65 -2.51 17.60
CA LYS A 54 9.21 -2.85 18.91
C LYS A 54 8.09 -2.86 19.96
N GLY A 55 8.02 -3.94 20.74
CA GLY A 55 7.03 -4.09 21.80
C GLY A 55 5.69 -4.68 21.36
N ILE A 56 5.57 -5.11 20.10
CA ILE A 56 4.45 -5.94 19.61
C ILE A 56 4.80 -7.41 19.87
N LYS A 57 3.92 -8.15 20.56
CA LYS A 57 4.17 -9.56 20.91
C LYS A 57 3.90 -10.53 19.76
N HIS A 58 2.81 -10.30 19.02
CA HIS A 58 2.38 -11.18 17.92
C HIS A 58 1.93 -10.38 16.71
N ILE A 59 2.48 -10.69 15.54
CA ILE A 59 2.03 -10.15 14.25
C ILE A 59 1.33 -11.24 13.45
N ILE A 60 0.04 -11.04 13.15
CA ILE A 60 -0.83 -12.03 12.48
C ILE A 60 -1.38 -11.46 11.18
N GLY A 61 -1.10 -12.13 10.06
CA GLY A 61 -1.69 -11.79 8.76
C GLY A 61 -3.10 -12.37 8.60
N VAL A 62 -4.05 -11.60 8.09
CA VAL A 62 -5.37 -12.10 7.67
C VAL A 62 -5.41 -12.06 6.15
N ALA A 63 -5.44 -13.23 5.51
CA ALA A 63 -5.28 -13.38 4.06
C ALA A 63 -6.49 -14.08 3.42
N SER A 64 -6.61 -13.95 2.09
CA SER A 64 -7.65 -14.63 1.31
C SER A 64 -7.20 -14.89 -0.13
N GLY A 65 -7.57 -16.05 -0.68
CA GLY A 65 -7.22 -16.40 -2.06
C GLY A 65 -7.93 -15.58 -3.14
N LYS A 66 -9.08 -14.98 -2.84
CA LYS A 66 -9.88 -14.16 -3.76
C LYS A 66 -10.44 -12.93 -3.04
N GLY A 67 -10.74 -11.87 -3.80
CA GLY A 67 -11.48 -10.72 -3.27
C GLY A 67 -12.94 -11.06 -2.95
N GLY A 68 -13.55 -10.34 -2.01
CA GLY A 68 -14.97 -10.47 -1.70
C GLY A 68 -15.36 -11.59 -0.73
N VAL A 69 -14.42 -12.35 -0.17
CA VAL A 69 -14.69 -13.44 0.79
C VAL A 69 -15.00 -12.97 2.22
N GLY A 70 -15.02 -11.67 2.47
CA GLY A 70 -15.23 -11.10 3.82
C GLY A 70 -13.99 -11.03 4.70
N LYS A 71 -12.77 -11.11 4.12
CA LYS A 71 -11.48 -11.01 4.82
C LYS A 71 -11.41 -9.84 5.81
N SER A 72 -11.64 -8.61 5.34
CA SER A 72 -11.59 -7.40 6.17
C SER A 72 -12.66 -7.41 7.27
N THR A 73 -13.83 -8.01 6.98
CA THR A 73 -14.88 -8.21 7.99
C THR A 73 -14.42 -9.10 9.12
N VAL A 74 -13.76 -10.22 8.81
CA VAL A 74 -13.18 -11.10 9.82
C VAL A 74 -12.07 -10.38 10.58
N ALA A 75 -11.15 -9.68 9.90
CA ALA A 75 -10.04 -8.97 10.52
C ALA A 75 -10.50 -7.91 11.54
N VAL A 76 -11.43 -7.04 11.14
CA VAL A 76 -11.98 -5.97 12.01
C VAL A 76 -12.70 -6.55 13.23
N ASN A 77 -13.56 -7.55 13.02
CA ASN A 77 -14.31 -8.15 14.14
C ASN A 77 -13.39 -8.92 15.09
N LEU A 78 -12.38 -9.61 14.57
CA LEU A 78 -11.37 -10.27 15.40
C LEU A 78 -10.60 -9.25 16.24
N ALA A 79 -10.20 -8.11 15.66
CA ALA A 79 -9.50 -7.05 16.38
C ALA A 79 -10.33 -6.53 17.56
N VAL A 80 -11.61 -6.21 17.30
CA VAL A 80 -12.53 -5.70 18.33
C VAL A 80 -12.82 -6.77 19.38
N ALA A 81 -12.96 -8.04 19.00
CA ALA A 81 -13.17 -9.14 19.95
C ALA A 81 -11.97 -9.31 20.90
N LEU A 82 -10.74 -9.30 20.35
CA LEU A 82 -9.52 -9.37 21.16
C LEU A 82 -9.38 -8.16 22.10
N ALA A 83 -9.69 -6.95 21.63
CA ALA A 83 -9.69 -5.75 22.47
C ALA A 83 -10.72 -5.84 23.61
N ARG A 84 -11.92 -6.38 23.34
CA ARG A 84 -12.96 -6.63 24.36
C ARG A 84 -12.56 -7.67 25.40
N LEU A 85 -11.66 -8.59 25.06
CA LEU A 85 -11.06 -9.55 26.00
C LEU A 85 -9.92 -8.94 26.84
N GLY A 86 -9.59 -7.66 26.62
CA GLY A 86 -8.58 -6.92 27.39
C GLY A 86 -7.18 -6.91 26.77
N TYR A 87 -7.00 -7.45 25.57
CA TYR A 87 -5.73 -7.38 24.86
C TYR A 87 -5.49 -6.01 24.23
N LYS A 88 -4.23 -5.61 24.12
CA LYS A 88 -3.83 -4.42 23.35
C LYS A 88 -3.71 -4.80 21.88
N VAL A 89 -4.57 -4.23 21.03
CA VAL A 89 -4.71 -4.64 19.64
C VAL A 89 -4.50 -3.48 18.68
N GLY A 90 -3.69 -3.73 17.65
CA GLY A 90 -3.61 -2.90 16.46
C GLY A 90 -4.13 -3.65 15.23
N LEU A 91 -4.67 -2.92 14.27
CA LEU A 91 -4.98 -3.43 12.94
C LEU A 91 -4.47 -2.46 11.88
N VAL A 92 -3.76 -3.00 10.90
CA VAL A 92 -3.37 -2.30 9.68
C VAL A 92 -4.12 -2.86 8.47
N ASP A 93 -4.77 -1.98 7.72
CA ASP A 93 -5.41 -2.27 6.44
C ASP A 93 -4.40 -2.10 5.32
N ALA A 94 -3.93 -3.24 4.81
CA ALA A 94 -2.96 -3.30 3.72
C ALA A 94 -3.63 -3.47 2.33
N ASP A 95 -4.97 -3.41 2.24
CA ASP A 95 -5.67 -3.49 0.97
C ASP A 95 -5.68 -2.13 0.24
N VAL A 96 -4.67 -1.91 -0.60
CA VAL A 96 -4.50 -0.66 -1.37
C VAL A 96 -5.60 -0.41 -2.40
N TYR A 97 -6.25 -1.47 -2.87
CA TYR A 97 -7.22 -1.37 -3.97
C TYR A 97 -8.65 -1.17 -3.49
N GLY A 98 -8.97 -1.63 -2.28
CA GLY A 98 -10.30 -1.52 -1.71
C GLY A 98 -10.26 -1.43 -0.19
N PRO A 99 -9.62 -0.39 0.39
CA PRO A 99 -9.53 -0.25 1.84
C PRO A 99 -10.94 -0.09 2.42
N SER A 100 -11.32 -1.01 3.30
CA SER A 100 -12.67 -1.08 3.87
C SER A 100 -12.71 -0.73 5.35
N VAL A 101 -11.55 -0.71 6.02
CA VAL A 101 -11.45 -0.46 7.47
C VAL A 101 -12.00 0.91 7.88
N PRO A 102 -11.73 2.03 7.17
CA PRO A 102 -12.32 3.32 7.54
C PRO A 102 -13.84 3.31 7.54
N THR A 103 -14.45 2.66 6.54
CA THR A 103 -15.90 2.49 6.43
C THR A 103 -16.43 1.62 7.58
N MET A 104 -15.84 0.45 7.78
CA MET A 104 -16.29 -0.53 8.78
C MET A 104 -16.19 -0.02 10.22
N THR A 105 -15.21 0.84 10.49
CA THR A 105 -15.00 1.41 11.82
C THR A 105 -15.72 2.75 12.00
N GLY A 106 -16.28 3.33 10.93
CA GLY A 106 -16.90 4.66 10.96
C GLY A 106 -15.89 5.76 11.29
N THR A 107 -14.69 5.65 10.73
CA THR A 107 -13.59 6.63 10.82
C THR A 107 -13.29 7.28 9.46
N GLU A 108 -14.17 7.09 8.47
CA GLU A 108 -14.05 7.73 7.16
C GLU A 108 -13.90 9.25 7.29
N GLY A 109 -12.96 9.82 6.52
CA GLY A 109 -12.68 11.26 6.53
C GLY A 109 -11.81 11.72 7.69
N GLN A 110 -11.47 10.85 8.64
CA GLN A 110 -10.44 11.13 9.63
C GLN A 110 -9.06 10.90 9.01
N MET A 111 -8.10 11.74 9.41
CA MET A 111 -6.70 11.60 9.02
C MET A 111 -5.85 11.37 10.29
N PRO A 112 -5.03 10.30 10.31
CA PRO A 112 -3.97 10.14 11.29
C PRO A 112 -3.12 11.39 11.42
N MET A 113 -2.76 11.75 12.65
CA MET A 113 -1.74 12.77 12.87
C MET A 113 -0.38 12.21 12.44
N ALA A 114 0.47 13.08 11.92
CA ALA A 114 1.87 12.76 11.63
C ALA A 114 2.76 13.86 12.22
N GLU A 115 3.83 13.45 12.88
CA GLU A 115 4.86 14.34 13.42
C GLU A 115 6.21 13.98 12.83
N ASN A 116 7.04 14.98 12.55
CA ASN A 116 8.44 14.72 12.21
C ASN A 116 9.27 14.66 13.51
N ARG A 117 9.83 13.49 13.81
CA ARG A 117 10.75 13.27 14.93
C ARG A 117 12.12 12.88 14.39
N ASP A 118 13.12 13.71 14.65
CA ASP A 118 14.51 13.48 14.23
C ASP A 118 14.67 13.19 12.72
N GLY A 119 13.88 13.87 11.87
CA GLY A 119 13.90 13.68 10.42
C GLY A 119 13.13 12.46 9.92
N LYS A 120 12.48 11.69 10.81
CA LYS A 120 11.57 10.60 10.47
C LYS A 120 10.12 11.06 10.66
N ASP A 121 9.29 10.82 9.65
CA ASP A 121 7.84 11.01 9.78
C ASP A 121 7.25 9.84 10.58
N VAL A 122 6.61 10.14 11.71
CA VAL A 122 5.95 9.18 12.60
C VAL A 122 4.45 9.45 12.57
N MET A 123 3.67 8.42 12.28
CA MET A 123 2.21 8.47 12.20
C MET A 123 1.57 7.92 13.49
N PHE A 124 0.47 8.53 13.92
CA PHE A 124 -0.30 8.08 15.08
C PHE A 124 -1.59 7.41 14.61
N PRO A 125 -1.84 6.14 15.00
CA PRO A 125 -3.04 5.43 14.57
C PRO A 125 -4.30 6.03 15.19
N LEU A 126 -5.42 5.86 14.50
CA LEU A 126 -6.72 6.26 15.05
C LEU A 126 -7.14 5.23 16.11
N GLU A 127 -7.66 5.68 17.24
CA GLU A 127 -8.15 4.79 18.29
C GLU A 127 -9.68 4.77 18.32
N LYS A 128 -10.26 3.57 18.18
CA LYS A 128 -11.70 3.37 18.29
C LYS A 128 -12.00 1.93 18.68
N TYR A 129 -13.06 1.70 19.45
CA TYR A 129 -13.45 0.35 19.92
C TYR A 129 -12.34 -0.41 20.68
N GLY A 130 -11.40 0.31 21.31
CA GLY A 130 -10.25 -0.29 22.00
C GLY A 130 -9.14 -0.82 21.08
N VAL A 131 -9.18 -0.48 19.79
CA VAL A 131 -8.20 -0.92 18.79
C VAL A 131 -7.52 0.30 18.17
N LYS A 132 -6.22 0.17 17.87
CA LYS A 132 -5.45 1.12 17.07
C LYS A 132 -5.59 0.78 15.59
N TRP A 133 -6.11 1.69 14.79
CA TRP A 133 -6.39 1.49 13.38
C TRP A 133 -5.43 2.30 12.50
N MET A 134 -4.81 1.62 11.55
CA MET A 134 -4.12 2.26 10.43
C MET A 134 -4.67 1.74 9.10
N SER A 135 -4.87 2.62 8.13
CA SER A 135 -5.33 2.22 6.80
C SER A 135 -4.80 3.16 5.74
N ILE A 136 -4.43 2.59 4.60
CA ILE A 136 -4.16 3.37 3.39
C ILE A 136 -5.37 4.21 2.96
N GLY A 137 -6.59 3.76 3.31
CA GLY A 137 -7.84 4.48 3.05
C GLY A 137 -7.95 5.82 3.79
N TYR A 138 -7.15 6.09 4.82
CA TYR A 138 -7.09 7.40 5.46
C TYR A 138 -6.38 8.46 4.60
N PHE A 139 -5.49 8.02 3.71
CA PHE A 139 -4.68 8.89 2.85
C PHE A 139 -5.24 8.97 1.42
N ALA A 140 -6.12 8.05 1.04
CA ALA A 140 -6.81 8.07 -0.24
C ALA A 140 -8.02 9.05 -0.19
N ARG A 141 -7.99 10.11 -1.01
CA ARG A 141 -9.16 11.01 -1.18
C ARG A 141 -10.27 10.29 -1.94
N ARG A 142 -11.52 10.35 -1.46
CA ARG A 142 -12.69 9.81 -2.17
C ARG A 142 -12.71 10.33 -3.62
N GLY A 143 -12.76 9.41 -4.58
CA GLY A 143 -12.87 9.72 -6.01
C GLY A 143 -11.54 9.96 -6.76
N GLN A 144 -10.38 9.96 -6.08
CA GLN A 144 -9.09 9.89 -6.76
C GLN A 144 -8.65 8.44 -6.87
N ALA A 145 -8.68 7.90 -8.09
CA ALA A 145 -7.95 6.67 -8.40
C ALA A 145 -6.45 6.98 -8.30
N LEU A 146 -5.86 6.78 -7.13
CA LEU A 146 -4.42 6.76 -6.99
C LEU A 146 -3.91 5.57 -7.81
N ILE A 147 -3.20 5.83 -8.91
CA ILE A 147 -2.56 4.78 -9.69
C ILE A 147 -1.32 4.34 -8.91
N TRP A 148 -1.52 3.40 -8.01
CA TRP A 148 -0.45 2.76 -7.26
C TRP A 148 0.29 1.81 -8.19
N ARG A 149 1.40 2.25 -8.79
CA ARG A 149 2.32 1.33 -9.47
C ARG A 149 2.97 0.43 -8.43
N GLY A 150 3.10 -0.88 -8.70
CA GLY A 150 3.51 -1.91 -7.72
C GLY A 150 4.57 -1.50 -6.69
N PRO A 151 5.73 -0.96 -7.10
CA PRO A 151 6.78 -0.53 -6.16
C PRO A 151 6.35 0.57 -5.18
N MET A 152 5.47 1.49 -5.61
CA MET A 152 4.91 2.55 -4.76
C MET A 152 3.93 2.00 -3.74
N ALA A 153 3.09 1.04 -4.15
CA ALA A 153 2.14 0.37 -3.25
C ALA A 153 2.89 -0.34 -2.12
N THR A 154 3.90 -1.13 -2.48
CA THR A 154 4.72 -1.85 -1.49
C THR A 154 5.43 -0.88 -0.55
N THR A 155 5.98 0.22 -1.06
CA THR A 155 6.66 1.22 -0.21
C THR A 155 5.70 1.89 0.76
N ALA A 156 4.53 2.32 0.30
CA ALA A 156 3.54 2.96 1.17
C ALA A 156 2.99 2.01 2.23
N LEU A 157 2.77 0.74 1.87
CA LEU A 157 2.36 -0.27 2.83
C LEU A 157 3.43 -0.52 3.90
N LYS A 158 4.71 -0.55 3.52
CA LYS A 158 5.81 -0.61 4.49
C LYS A 158 5.76 0.57 5.46
N GLN A 159 5.58 1.79 4.94
CA GLN A 159 5.49 2.99 5.78
C GLN A 159 4.30 2.93 6.74
N LEU A 160 3.13 2.48 6.26
CA LEU A 160 1.91 2.32 7.07
C LEU A 160 2.05 1.32 8.22
N VAL A 161 3.05 0.45 8.17
CA VAL A 161 3.29 -0.54 9.23
C VAL A 161 4.47 -0.12 10.11
N LEU A 162 5.57 0.30 9.49
CA LEU A 162 6.85 0.54 10.17
C LEU A 162 6.98 1.95 10.76
N GLN A 163 6.32 2.96 10.17
CA GLN A 163 6.39 4.36 10.61
C GLN A 163 5.20 4.77 11.48
N VAL A 164 4.51 3.81 12.10
CA VAL A 164 3.39 4.06 13.00
C VAL A 164 3.82 3.85 14.44
N GLU A 165 3.46 4.80 15.31
CA GLU A 165 3.63 4.70 16.75
C GLU A 165 2.53 3.78 17.33
N TRP A 166 2.75 2.48 17.22
CA TRP A 166 1.84 1.47 17.76
C TRP A 166 1.88 1.43 19.29
N GLY A 167 3.02 1.74 19.90
CA GLY A 167 3.28 1.44 21.30
C GLY A 167 3.20 -0.07 21.60
N PRO A 168 3.09 -0.48 22.88
CA PRO A 168 3.04 -1.90 23.24
C PRO A 168 1.72 -2.55 22.84
N LEU A 169 1.78 -3.61 22.05
CA LEU A 169 0.63 -4.40 21.60
C LEU A 169 0.81 -5.88 21.93
N ASP A 170 -0.29 -6.54 22.29
CA ASP A 170 -0.32 -8.00 22.35
C ASP A 170 -0.49 -8.59 20.94
N PHE A 171 -1.32 -7.96 20.10
CA PHE A 171 -1.58 -8.40 18.73
C PHE A 171 -1.58 -7.23 17.74
N LEU A 172 -0.84 -7.39 16.65
CA LEU A 172 -0.98 -6.58 15.44
C LEU A 172 -1.57 -7.45 14.33
N LEU A 173 -2.79 -7.14 13.92
CA LEU A 173 -3.46 -7.80 12.79
C LEU A 173 -3.15 -7.05 11.50
N VAL A 174 -2.77 -7.77 10.45
CA VAL A 174 -2.50 -7.21 9.11
C VAL A 174 -3.58 -7.71 8.17
N ASP A 175 -4.52 -6.85 7.78
CA ASP A 175 -5.53 -7.17 6.76
C ASP A 175 -4.88 -7.12 5.37
N MET A 176 -4.44 -8.28 4.89
CA MET A 176 -3.61 -8.40 3.69
C MET A 176 -4.41 -8.02 2.43
N PRO A 177 -3.78 -7.61 1.31
CA PRO A 177 -4.47 -7.50 0.02
C PRO A 177 -5.14 -8.84 -0.38
N PRO A 178 -6.07 -8.88 -1.34
CA PRO A 178 -6.56 -10.15 -1.87
C PRO A 178 -5.50 -10.87 -2.74
N GLY A 179 -5.60 -12.19 -2.83
CA GLY A 179 -4.75 -13.02 -3.71
C GLY A 179 -3.41 -13.42 -3.09
N THR A 180 -2.43 -13.73 -3.94
CA THR A 180 -1.07 -14.17 -3.53
C THR A 180 0.01 -13.48 -4.38
N GLY A 181 -0.25 -12.26 -4.85
CA GLY A 181 0.70 -11.51 -5.70
C GLY A 181 1.91 -10.97 -4.93
N ASP A 182 2.85 -10.34 -5.64
CA ASP A 182 4.16 -9.92 -5.10
C ASP A 182 4.09 -9.00 -3.87
N ILE A 183 3.00 -8.22 -3.72
CA ILE A 183 2.75 -7.37 -2.54
C ILE A 183 2.65 -8.23 -1.27
N HIS A 184 2.04 -9.42 -1.35
CA HIS A 184 1.93 -10.35 -0.21
C HIS A 184 3.29 -10.84 0.26
N ILE A 185 4.11 -11.35 -0.67
CA ILE A 185 5.43 -11.90 -0.37
C ILE A 185 6.32 -10.79 0.22
N SER A 186 6.28 -9.60 -0.38
CA SER A 186 7.03 -8.44 0.10
C SER A 186 6.62 -8.06 1.53
N LEU A 187 5.32 -7.98 1.83
CA LEU A 187 4.84 -7.63 3.17
C LEU A 187 5.27 -8.66 4.22
N ILE A 188 5.15 -9.95 3.91
CA ILE A 188 5.51 -11.03 4.83
C ILE A 188 6.99 -10.95 5.22
N GLN A 189 7.87 -10.79 4.23
CA GLN A 189 9.33 -10.71 4.45
C GLN A 189 9.73 -9.49 5.29
N GLU A 190 9.10 -8.35 5.03
CA GLU A 190 9.52 -7.07 5.56
C GLU A 190 8.97 -6.83 6.97
N ILE A 191 7.70 -7.17 7.21
CA ILE A 191 7.05 -6.96 8.50
C ILE A 191 7.40 -8.09 9.49
N GLY A 192 7.68 -9.30 8.99
CA GLY A 192 7.97 -10.47 9.82
C GLY A 192 6.70 -11.07 10.43
N ILE A 193 5.72 -11.38 9.58
CA ILE A 193 4.46 -12.01 10.00
C ILE A 193 4.76 -13.41 10.57
N GLU A 194 4.32 -13.68 11.81
CA GLU A 194 4.57 -14.96 12.51
C GLU A 194 3.58 -16.05 12.11
N SER A 195 2.32 -15.66 11.91
CA SER A 195 1.23 -16.59 11.62
C SER A 195 0.19 -15.92 10.71
N ALA A 196 -0.64 -16.74 10.07
CA ALA A 196 -1.67 -16.26 9.17
C ALA A 196 -3.01 -16.97 9.40
N ILE A 197 -4.09 -16.19 9.26
CA ILE A 197 -5.48 -16.65 9.22
C ILE A 197 -5.94 -16.57 7.77
N MET A 198 -6.31 -17.72 7.19
CA MET A 198 -6.85 -17.78 5.83
C MET A 198 -8.38 -17.71 5.88
N VAL A 199 -8.95 -16.69 5.25
CA VAL A 199 -10.39 -16.50 5.11
C VAL A 199 -10.83 -17.02 3.74
N THR A 200 -11.81 -17.91 3.72
CA THR A 200 -12.36 -18.50 2.50
C THR A 200 -13.88 -18.63 2.58
N THR A 201 -14.50 -18.80 1.43
CA THR A 201 -15.91 -19.17 1.28
C THR A 201 -16.01 -20.59 0.70
N PRO A 202 -17.10 -21.34 0.93
CA PRO A 202 -17.24 -22.72 0.43
C PRO A 202 -17.35 -22.89 -1.10
N GLN A 203 -17.19 -21.81 -1.89
CA GLN A 203 -17.50 -21.74 -3.33
C GLN A 203 -16.25 -21.72 -4.21
#